data_AF-A0A914RFM2-F1
#
_entry.id   AF-A0A914RFM2-F1
#
_cell.length_a   1.000
_cell.length_b   1.000
_cell.length_c   1.000
_cell.angle_alpha   90.00
_cell.angle_beta   90.00
_cell.angle_gamma   90.00
#
_symmetry.space_group_name_H-M   'P 1'
#
loop_
_entity.id
_entity.type
_entity.pdbx_description
1 polymer ?
#
loop_
_entity_poly.entity_id
_entity_poly.type
_entity_poly.pdbx_seq_one_letter_code
_entity_poly.pdbx_strand_id
1 'polypeptide(L)'
;MVCDFESGECSWSFESPALKFPHDPRSNFKLIVGTRESKPSHFAYFNASREREEPAMIISPYYQHLSMQCELRFMYRLFGESGAAIAVTTQHRTLNEADRYTDTYDYEDDSDWTRPTLHSTFNVQHNYIDS
;
A
#
# COMPACT_ATOMS: atom_id res chain seq x y z
N MET A 1 9.95 10.46 7.39
CA MET A 1 9.85 9.43 8.44
C MET A 1 10.43 8.15 7.86
N VAL A 2 11.26 7.43 8.63
CA VAL A 2 11.90 6.18 8.17
C VAL A 2 11.16 5.03 8.83
N CYS A 3 10.83 3.98 8.06
CA CYS A 3 10.34 2.72 8.59
C CYS A 3 11.22 1.59 8.06
N ASP A 4 11.86 0.87 8.99
CA ASP A 4 12.72 -0.28 8.72
C ASP A 4 12.12 -1.60 9.23
N PHE A 5 10.90 -1.55 9.80
CA PHE A 5 10.16 -2.68 10.35
C PHE A 5 10.78 -3.38 11.58
N GLU A 6 11.88 -2.88 12.14
CA GLU A 6 12.59 -3.55 13.25
C GLU A 6 11.84 -3.44 14.59
N SER A 7 10.93 -2.49 14.72
CA SER A 7 10.09 -2.27 15.92
C SER A 7 8.59 -2.34 15.60
N GLY A 8 8.20 -3.02 14.53
CA GLY A 8 6.81 -3.10 14.04
C GLY A 8 6.56 -2.22 12.81
N GLU A 9 5.30 -1.90 12.54
CA GLU A 9 4.85 -1.30 11.27
C GLU A 9 5.07 0.22 11.16
N CYS A 10 5.67 0.87 12.15
CA CYS A 10 5.96 2.32 12.15
C CYS A 10 4.74 3.20 11.83
N SER A 11 3.57 2.83 12.34
CA SER A 11 2.26 3.47 12.06
C SER A 11 1.72 3.27 10.64
N TRP A 12 2.37 2.46 9.81
CA TRP A 12 1.77 1.96 8.58
C TRP A 12 0.75 0.86 8.92
N SER A 13 -0.28 0.71 8.11
CA SER A 13 -1.26 -0.36 8.24
C SER A 13 -1.21 -1.31 7.04
N PHE A 14 -1.44 -2.60 7.30
CA PHE A 14 -1.57 -3.62 6.27
C PHE A 14 -3.06 -3.89 6.05
N GLU A 15 -3.56 -3.57 4.85
CA GLU A 15 -5.00 -3.48 4.57
C GLU A 15 -5.37 -4.05 3.19
N SER A 16 -6.62 -4.48 3.00
CA SER A 16 -7.15 -4.92 1.70
C SER A 16 -8.16 -3.88 1.16
N PRO A 17 -8.24 -3.64 -0.16
CA PRO A 17 -9.22 -2.72 -0.76
C PRO A 17 -10.65 -3.08 -0.37
N ALA A 18 -10.91 -4.36 -0.14
CA ALA A 18 -12.14 -4.79 0.48
C ALA A 18 -12.02 -4.63 2.01
N LEU A 19 -12.52 -3.50 2.51
CA LEU A 19 -12.99 -3.35 3.90
C LEU A 19 -14.02 -4.45 4.31
N LYS A 20 -14.39 -5.33 3.37
CA LYS A 20 -15.26 -6.50 3.52
C LYS A 20 -14.55 -7.70 4.16
N PHE A 21 -13.22 -7.79 4.09
CA PHE A 21 -12.48 -8.82 4.80
C PHE A 21 -11.85 -8.23 6.07
N PRO A 22 -11.94 -8.92 7.22
CA PRO A 22 -11.18 -8.52 8.41
C PRO A 22 -9.68 -8.44 8.07
N HIS A 23 -8.89 -7.84 8.96
CA HIS A 23 -7.42 -7.76 8.90
C HIS A 23 -6.76 -9.16 8.97
N ASP A 24 -7.21 -10.13 8.17
CA ASP A 24 -6.67 -11.47 8.12
C ASP A 24 -5.25 -11.36 7.55
N PRO A 25 -4.21 -11.67 8.34
CA PRO A 25 -2.83 -11.65 7.88
C PRO A 25 -2.57 -12.63 6.74
N ARG A 26 -3.50 -13.57 6.48
CA ARG A 26 -3.45 -14.45 5.31
C ARG A 26 -3.74 -13.71 4.02
N SER A 27 -4.50 -12.63 4.07
CA SER A 27 -4.94 -11.84 2.91
C SER A 27 -4.16 -10.54 2.74
N ASN A 28 -3.23 -10.26 3.66
CA ASN A 28 -2.48 -9.01 3.69
C ASN A 28 -0.98 -9.17 3.90
N PHE A 29 -0.27 -8.05 3.87
CA PHE A 29 1.12 -8.00 4.29
C PHE A 29 1.26 -8.49 5.74
N LYS A 30 2.41 -9.09 6.04
CA LYS A 30 2.82 -9.48 7.38
C LYS A 30 4.30 -9.19 7.56
N LEU A 31 4.71 -8.94 8.80
CA LEU A 31 6.12 -8.85 9.13
C LEU A 31 6.74 -10.25 9.13
N ILE A 32 7.85 -10.39 8.40
CA ILE A 32 8.68 -11.58 8.40
C ILE A 32 10.12 -11.21 8.75
N VAL A 33 10.86 -12.17 9.29
CA VAL A 33 12.32 -12.06 9.44
C VAL A 33 12.96 -12.66 8.20
N GLY A 34 13.74 -11.85 7.50
CA GLY A 34 14.61 -12.26 6.41
C GLY A 34 16.07 -11.94 6.71
N THR A 35 16.88 -11.91 5.66
CA THR A 35 18.31 -11.58 5.76
C THR A 35 18.63 -10.41 4.84
N ARG A 36 19.21 -9.34 5.39
CA ARG A 36 19.79 -8.22 4.65
C ARG A 36 21.26 -8.12 4.97
N GLU A 37 22.14 -8.13 3.96
CA GLU A 37 23.59 -7.96 4.17
C GLU A 37 24.15 -8.92 5.26
N SER A 38 23.67 -10.16 5.24
CA SER A 38 24.03 -11.21 6.22
C SER A 38 23.59 -10.96 7.67
N LYS A 39 22.67 -10.03 7.92
CA LYS A 39 22.03 -9.79 9.22
C LYS A 39 20.54 -10.13 9.17
N PRO A 40 19.96 -10.68 10.26
CA PRO A 40 18.51 -10.76 10.39
C PRO A 40 17.90 -9.36 10.30
N SER A 41 16.85 -9.22 9.48
CA SER A 41 16.12 -7.94 9.32
C SER A 41 14.65 -8.21 9.05
N HIS A 42 13.80 -7.26 9.44
CA HIS A 42 12.37 -7.37 9.27
C HIS A 42 11.90 -6.77 7.94
N PHE A 43 10.90 -7.41 7.33
CA PHE A 43 10.31 -6.97 6.07
C PHE A 43 8.79 -7.15 6.08
N ALA A 44 8.08 -6.22 5.44
CA ALA A 44 6.70 -6.45 5.04
C ALA A 44 6.68 -7.41 3.85
N TYR A 45 5.99 -8.53 4.00
CA TYR A 45 5.91 -9.59 2.99
C TYR A 45 4.46 -9.95 2.69
N PHE A 46 4.16 -10.10 1.41
CA PHE A 46 2.88 -10.60 0.93
C PHE A 46 3.12 -11.77 -0.02
N ASN A 47 2.37 -12.85 0.18
CA ASN A 47 2.38 -14.00 -0.72
C ASN A 47 1.19 -13.89 -1.69
N ALA A 48 1.46 -13.40 -2.90
CA ALA A 48 0.43 -13.29 -3.93
C ALA A 48 0.07 -14.67 -4.52
N SER A 49 -1.21 -14.90 -4.81
CA SER A 49 -1.69 -16.09 -5.53
C SER A 49 -2.56 -15.67 -6.70
N ARG A 50 -2.53 -16.45 -7.81
CA ARG A 50 -3.35 -16.17 -9.01
C ARG A 50 -4.85 -16.14 -8.75
N GLU A 51 -5.31 -16.88 -7.75
CA GLU A 51 -6.72 -17.02 -7.39
C GLU A 51 -7.27 -15.80 -6.65
N ARG A 52 -6.41 -14.85 -6.27
CA ARG A 52 -6.83 -13.64 -5.55
C ARG A 52 -6.96 -12.48 -6.52
N GLU A 53 -8.19 -11.97 -6.62
CA GLU A 53 -8.49 -10.77 -7.40
C GLU A 53 -8.10 -9.48 -6.66
N GLU A 54 -8.00 -9.53 -5.33
CA GLU A 54 -7.73 -8.34 -4.50
C GLU A 54 -6.24 -8.17 -4.18
N PRO A 55 -5.65 -6.98 -4.40
CA PRO A 55 -4.29 -6.68 -3.98
C PRO A 55 -4.20 -6.48 -2.47
N ALA A 56 -3.08 -6.88 -1.86
CA ALA A 56 -2.75 -6.41 -0.51
C ALA A 56 -2.18 -4.98 -0.57
N MET A 57 -2.43 -4.18 0.47
CA MET A 57 -1.98 -2.80 0.56
C MET A 57 -1.15 -2.56 1.82
N ILE A 58 -0.20 -1.64 1.70
CA ILE A 58 0.48 -1.01 2.83
C ILE A 58 0.12 0.48 2.78
N ILE A 59 -0.59 0.96 3.80
CA ILE A 59 -1.08 2.34 3.86
C ILE A 59 -0.18 3.13 4.81
N SER A 60 0.34 4.26 4.35
CA SER A 60 1.15 5.14 5.18
C SER A 60 0.30 5.91 6.20
N PRO A 61 0.91 6.43 7.27
CA PRO A 61 0.30 7.50 8.05
C PRO A 61 -0.15 8.66 7.17
N TYR A 62 -1.13 9.42 7.65
CA TYR A 62 -1.57 10.63 6.98
C TYR A 62 -0.49 11.72 7.06
N TYR A 63 -0.11 12.29 5.91
CA TYR A 63 0.82 13.40 5.82
C TYR A 63 0.06 14.71 5.54
N GLN A 64 0.01 15.59 6.53
CA GLN A 64 -0.68 16.91 6.44
C GLN A 64 0.02 17.89 5.50
N HIS A 65 1.33 17.79 5.37
CA HIS A 65 2.15 18.72 4.59
C HIS A 65 3.00 17.94 3.60
N LEU A 66 2.83 18.25 2.32
CA LEU A 66 3.66 17.74 1.24
C LEU A 66 4.50 18.87 0.69
N SER A 67 5.75 18.57 0.36
CA SER A 67 6.64 19.47 -0.38
C SER A 67 6.73 18.96 -1.82
N MET A 68 6.98 19.85 -2.78
CA MET A 68 7.31 19.47 -4.16
C MET A 68 8.58 18.59 -4.25
N GLN A 69 9.40 18.58 -3.19
CA GLN A 69 10.61 17.75 -3.08
C GLN A 69 10.38 16.48 -2.23
N CYS A 70 9.14 16.18 -1.86
CA CYS A 70 8.85 14.98 -1.08
C CYS A 70 8.92 13.75 -1.98
N GLU A 71 9.80 12.81 -1.64
CA GLU A 71 9.98 11.55 -2.36
C GLU A 71 9.77 10.36 -1.43
N LEU A 72 8.99 9.37 -1.88
CA LEU A 72 8.91 8.07 -1.23
C LEU A 72 10.02 7.17 -1.76
N ARG A 73 10.91 6.73 -0.86
CA ARG A 73 11.99 5.79 -1.17
C ARG A 73 11.82 4.52 -0.36
N PHE A 74 11.84 3.39 -1.04
CA PHE A 74 11.73 2.08 -0.41
C PHE A 74 12.56 1.06 -1.19
N MET A 75 12.95 -0.02 -0.51
CA MET A 75 13.54 -1.19 -1.16
C MET A 75 12.47 -2.25 -1.28
N TYR A 76 12.47 -2.96 -2.40
CA TYR A 76 11.53 -4.04 -2.66
C TYR A 76 12.24 -5.22 -3.29
N ARG A 77 11.63 -6.39 -3.12
CA ARG A 77 12.01 -7.63 -3.80
C ARG A 77 10.73 -8.26 -4.30
N LEU A 78 10.56 -8.28 -5.61
CA LEU A 78 9.35 -8.78 -6.25
C LEU A 78 9.69 -10.06 -7.02
N PHE A 79 9.05 -11.16 -6.63
CA PHE A 79 9.10 -12.43 -7.33
C PHE A 79 7.70 -12.91 -7.61
N GLY A 80 7.54 -13.61 -8.72
CA GLY A 80 6.26 -14.10 -9.16
C GLY A 80 6.21 -14.18 -10.68
N GLU A 81 5.01 -14.38 -11.17
CA GLU A 81 4.75 -14.59 -12.59
C GLU A 81 4.57 -13.27 -13.33
N SER A 82 4.54 -13.34 -14.66
CA SER A 82 4.16 -12.20 -15.50
C SER A 82 2.81 -11.65 -15.06
N GLY A 83 2.79 -10.40 -14.61
CA GLY A 83 1.59 -9.72 -14.10
C GLY A 83 1.67 -9.34 -12.63
N ALA A 84 2.59 -9.95 -11.85
CA ALA A 84 2.87 -9.48 -10.50
C ALA A 84 3.52 -8.09 -10.55
N ALA A 85 2.95 -7.15 -9.78
CA ALA A 85 3.40 -5.76 -9.74
C ALA A 85 3.20 -5.13 -8.36
N ILE A 86 4.00 -4.11 -8.07
CA ILE A 86 3.79 -3.17 -6.97
C ILE A 86 3.35 -1.84 -7.57
N ALA A 87 2.17 -1.35 -7.18
CA ALA A 87 1.68 -0.03 -7.56
C ALA A 87 1.83 0.93 -6.38
N VAL A 88 2.33 2.14 -6.64
CA VAL A 88 2.45 3.21 -5.65
C VAL A 88 1.47 4.31 -6.01
N THR A 89 0.52 4.54 -5.11
CA THR A 89 -0.56 5.51 -5.30
C THR A 89 -0.65 6.46 -4.11
N THR A 90 -1.12 7.68 -4.35
CA THR A 90 -1.54 8.60 -3.28
C THR A 90 -3.03 8.83 -3.32
N GLN A 91 -3.64 8.95 -2.15
CA GLN A 91 -5.03 9.34 -2.03
C GLN A 91 -5.14 10.55 -1.12
N HIS A 92 -5.97 11.51 -1.49
CA HIS A 92 -6.32 12.62 -0.64
C HIS A 92 -7.51 12.21 0.21
N ARG A 93 -7.39 12.34 1.52
CA ARG A 93 -8.54 12.25 2.41
C ARG A 93 -9.40 13.48 2.14
N THR A 94 -10.58 13.29 1.58
CA THR A 94 -11.63 14.30 1.59
C THR A 94 -11.86 14.70 3.03
N LEU A 95 -11.79 16.00 3.29
CA LEU A 95 -12.15 16.54 4.59
C LEU A 95 -13.64 16.23 4.78
N ASN A 96 -13.97 15.17 5.51
CA ASN A 96 -15.28 15.09 6.16
C ASN A 96 -15.31 16.19 7.24
N GLU A 97 -15.47 17.43 6.80
CA GLU A 97 -15.91 18.52 7.67
C GLU A 97 -17.38 18.29 7.96
N ALA A 98 -17.66 17.78 9.16
CA ALA A 98 -18.94 18.07 9.78
C ALA A 98 -19.10 19.60 9.80
N ASP A 99 -20.22 20.06 9.22
CA ASP A 99 -20.77 21.44 9.15
C ASP A 99 -20.49 22.31 7.91
N ARG A 100 -21.57 22.43 7.10
CA ARG A 100 -22.12 23.66 6.45
C ARG A 100 -21.68 24.03 5.03
N TYR A 101 -22.48 23.61 4.04
CA TYR A 101 -23.50 24.47 3.41
C TYR A 101 -24.42 23.58 2.54
N THR A 102 -25.69 23.49 2.92
CA THR A 102 -26.75 22.97 2.05
C THR A 102 -26.95 23.92 0.87
N ASP A 103 -26.67 23.47 -0.34
CA ASP A 103 -27.34 23.93 -1.57
C ASP A 103 -27.50 22.72 -2.52
N THR A 104 -28.54 21.93 -2.33
CA THR A 104 -29.70 21.81 -3.24
C THR A 104 -29.37 21.16 -4.60
N TYR A 105 -29.71 19.87 -4.69
CA TYR A 105 -29.86 19.00 -5.88
C TYR A 105 -28.63 18.78 -6.78
N ASP A 106 -27.96 17.63 -6.63
CA ASP A 106 -27.72 16.75 -7.77
C ASP A 106 -27.78 15.27 -7.32
N TYR A 107 -28.45 14.45 -8.11
CA TYR A 107 -28.63 13.02 -7.88
C TYR A 107 -27.50 12.30 -8.62
N GLU A 108 -26.42 11.90 -7.93
CA GLU A 108 -25.67 10.65 -8.17
C GLU A 108 -24.38 10.58 -7.32
N ASP A 109 -24.38 9.64 -6.37
CA ASP A 109 -23.23 8.97 -5.75
C ASP A 109 -22.26 9.80 -4.88
N ASP A 110 -22.75 10.23 -3.71
CA ASP A 110 -21.98 10.74 -2.57
C ASP A 110 -21.14 9.63 -1.89
N SER A 111 -20.07 9.17 -2.56
CA SER A 111 -18.93 8.58 -1.84
C SER A 111 -17.63 9.28 -2.25
N ASP A 112 -17.26 10.23 -1.40
CA ASP A 112 -16.12 11.16 -1.45
C ASP A 112 -14.73 10.50 -1.47
N TRP A 113 -14.51 9.45 -2.26
CA TRP A 113 -13.18 8.89 -2.47
C TRP A 113 -12.56 9.55 -3.71
N THR A 114 -11.58 10.42 -3.50
CA THR A 114 -10.73 10.87 -4.61
C THR A 114 -10.07 9.65 -5.25
N ARG A 115 -10.16 9.53 -6.58
CA ARG A 115 -9.51 8.46 -7.33
C ARG A 115 -8.01 8.46 -6.99
N PRO A 116 -7.43 7.34 -6.52
CA PRO A 116 -6.01 7.30 -6.20
C PRO A 116 -5.16 7.75 -7.40
N THR A 117 -4.22 8.66 -7.15
CA THR A 117 -3.26 9.09 -8.17
C THR A 117 -2.14 8.06 -8.24
N LEU A 118 -1.97 7.42 -9.39
CA LEU A 118 -0.88 6.48 -9.65
C LEU A 118 0.42 7.25 -9.91
N HIS A 119 1.47 6.94 -9.15
CA HIS A 119 2.81 7.53 -9.34
C HIS A 119 3.74 6.59 -10.10
N SER A 120 3.80 5.32 -9.69
CA SER A 120 4.74 4.33 -10.22
C SER A 120 4.19 2.91 -10.16
N THR A 121 4.59 2.08 -11.13
CA THR A 121 4.33 0.63 -11.12
C THR A 121 5.64 -0.12 -11.35
N PHE A 122 5.96 -1.03 -10.44
CA PHE A 122 7.14 -1.90 -10.51
C PHE A 122 6.69 -3.31 -10.86
N ASN A 123 6.96 -3.75 -12.08
CA ASN A 123 6.60 -5.09 -12.55
C ASN A 123 7.69 -6.10 -12.22
N VAL A 124 7.31 -7.37 -12.06
CA VAL A 124 8.30 -8.45 -11.94
C VAL A 124 9.19 -8.46 -13.17
N GLN A 125 10.50 -8.43 -12.96
CA GLN A 125 11.44 -8.62 -14.05
C GLN A 125 11.68 -10.13 -14.22
N HIS A 126 11.44 -10.65 -15.43
CA HIS A 126 11.78 -12.01 -15.80
C HIS A 126 13.29 -12.20 -15.68
N ASN A 127 13.78 -12.64 -14.52
CA ASN A 127 15.15 -13.11 -14.33
C ASN A 127 15.15 -14.12 -13.17
N TYR A 128 14.55 -15.29 -13.43
CA TYR A 128 14.94 -16.48 -12.70
C TYR A 128 16.26 -16.94 -13.32
N ILE A 129 17.38 -16.73 -12.62
CA ILE A 129 18.60 -17.50 -12.87
C ILE A 129 18.55 -18.61 -11.84
N ASP A 130 18.16 -19.82 -12.27
CA ASP A 130 18.35 -21.03 -11.49
C ASP A 130 19.84 -21.14 -11.11
N SER A 131 20.10 -21.26 -9.81
CA SER A 131 21.41 -21.68 -9.27
C SER A 131 21.35 -23.14 -8.86
#